data_AF-A0A438N6Q1-F1
#
_entry.id   AF-A0A438N6Q1-F1
#
_cell.length_a   1.000
_cell.length_b   1.000
_cell.length_c   1.000
_cell.angle_alpha   90.00
_cell.angle_beta   90.00
_cell.angle_gamma   90.00
#
_symmetry.space_group_name_H-M   'P 1'
#
loop_
_entity.id
_entity.type
_entity.pdbx_description
1 polymer ?
#
loop_
_entity_poly.entity_id
_entity_poly.type
_entity_poly.pdbx_seq_one_letter_code
_entity_poly.pdbx_strand_id
1 'polypeptide(L)'
;MDLSRLLPAASSNSISCIDMHTTGEPTRVIVKGYPGLTGTLLEQRAQAKSKFDHVRRRLMLEPRGHYDMYGAILRPETELTKSGEAHIGVLFTTNDGYSTMCGHATIALGRLLLDTHDLDVFPRRNDIKHDAEARTATLNLHAPCGLLRVSVPVNEDGSASDPTRPVCFVSVPSFATGADVLLSIPKDNQWPEIKGGSGKLRVDFAYGGAFYCFVSAQDLGFPGGLHGQDLDRLSVATAALKSYLMADSGYGSYFEHPEHRDLSFLYGVIVTDDSDKEENGGSEVGLCFFANQEIDRSPTGSGVAARAALAIQKGERKMGEKWMYHSLVSREKKGPSFVGTVVEEVQTPRSYPASASRQYRVRVEGKAFYTGDYPGSRPSSSSSTPRPGGYGGYSSNSHTQPSASPYLNPYPQDNTPSSAFRPATPNSKGQYSTSVLEELESQNEITATTLLSQKVSQLKSLTVAIGDEIRDSSSLAAQINDSFENTGVRLRGTMRRMLRMAEKTGVGWRVWLLFFVAVWALFAYVWLF
;
A
#
# COMPACT_ATOMS: atom_id res chain seq x y z
N MET A 1 25.96 22.80 -7.32
CA MET A 1 26.57 21.45 -7.44
C MET A 1 25.53 20.44 -6.97
N ASP A 2 25.23 19.45 -7.78
CA ASP A 2 24.29 18.39 -7.42
C ASP A 2 25.04 17.35 -6.57
N LEU A 3 24.88 17.42 -5.24
CA LEU A 3 25.53 16.51 -4.29
C LEU A 3 25.29 15.03 -4.63
N SER A 4 24.17 14.71 -5.28
CA SER A 4 23.84 13.35 -5.72
C SER A 4 24.85 12.78 -6.72
N ARG A 5 25.51 13.63 -7.51
CA ARG A 5 26.54 13.25 -8.49
C ARG A 5 27.93 13.07 -7.85
N LEU A 6 28.12 13.54 -6.61
CA LEU A 6 29.36 13.41 -5.86
C LEU A 6 29.36 12.20 -4.92
N LEU A 7 28.20 11.57 -4.72
CA LEU A 7 28.10 10.32 -3.97
C LEU A 7 28.67 9.17 -4.80
N PRO A 8 29.38 8.20 -4.18
CA PRO A 8 29.87 7.01 -4.87
C PRO A 8 28.74 6.36 -5.69
N ALA A 9 29.07 5.89 -6.90
CA ALA A 9 28.12 5.18 -7.74
C ALA A 9 27.40 4.12 -6.91
N ALA A 10 26.07 4.13 -7.00
CA ALA A 10 25.23 3.29 -6.16
C ALA A 10 25.66 1.82 -6.33
N SER A 11 25.75 1.08 -5.22
CA SER A 11 26.09 -0.34 -5.26
C SER A 11 25.13 -1.11 -6.17
N SER A 12 25.52 -2.28 -6.65
CA SER A 12 24.74 -3.14 -7.57
C SER A 12 23.32 -3.52 -7.07
N ASN A 13 22.91 -3.07 -5.88
CA ASN A 13 21.64 -3.32 -5.22
C ASN A 13 20.87 -2.02 -4.89
N SER A 14 21.10 -0.93 -5.63
CA SER A 14 20.34 0.32 -5.47
C SER A 14 18.94 0.18 -6.05
N ILE A 15 17.95 0.62 -5.27
CA ILE A 15 16.55 0.68 -5.69
C ILE A 15 16.19 2.16 -5.85
N SER A 16 15.75 2.53 -7.05
CA SER A 16 15.35 3.90 -7.36
C SER A 16 13.86 4.07 -7.10
N CYS A 17 13.51 5.14 -6.40
CA CYS A 17 12.15 5.44 -6.00
C CYS A 17 11.82 6.91 -6.27
N ILE A 18 10.57 7.16 -6.62
CA ILE A 18 9.98 8.50 -6.66
C ILE A 18 8.93 8.56 -5.57
N ASP A 19 9.06 9.52 -4.66
CA ASP A 19 8.12 9.68 -3.56
C ASP A 19 7.07 10.74 -3.94
N MET A 20 5.81 10.36 -3.75
CA MET A 20 4.64 11.22 -3.97
C MET A 20 3.74 11.17 -2.74
N HIS A 21 2.73 12.01 -2.70
CA HIS A 21 1.63 11.88 -1.76
C HIS A 21 0.30 12.27 -2.40
N THR A 22 -0.80 11.71 -1.90
CA THR A 22 -2.16 12.03 -2.31
C THR A 22 -2.97 12.37 -1.05
N THR A 23 -3.29 13.66 -0.86
CA THR A 23 -3.95 14.15 0.37
C THR A 23 -3.21 13.73 1.66
N GLY A 24 -1.88 13.83 1.62
CA GLY A 24 -1.02 13.51 2.78
C GLY A 24 -0.62 12.04 2.90
N GLU A 25 -1.31 11.13 2.21
CA GLU A 25 -0.96 9.71 2.20
C GLU A 25 0.24 9.47 1.25
N PRO A 26 1.35 8.92 1.75
CA PRO A 26 2.57 8.75 0.94
C PRO A 26 2.38 7.67 -0.12
N THR A 27 3.08 7.80 -1.24
CA THR A 27 3.24 6.72 -2.22
C THR A 27 4.68 6.73 -2.71
N ARG A 28 5.46 5.77 -2.21
CA ARG A 28 6.79 5.48 -2.72
C ARG A 28 6.69 4.61 -3.97
N VAL A 29 6.96 5.18 -5.13
CA VAL A 29 6.92 4.45 -6.40
C VAL A 29 8.30 3.88 -6.71
N ILE A 30 8.42 2.54 -6.72
CA ILE A 30 9.64 1.84 -7.08
C ILE A 30 9.72 1.76 -8.60
N VAL A 31 10.69 2.46 -9.19
CA VAL A 31 10.83 2.59 -10.65
C VAL A 31 11.94 1.72 -11.22
N LYS A 32 13.04 1.47 -10.48
CA LYS A 32 14.17 0.62 -10.92
C LYS A 32 14.76 -0.17 -9.74
N GLY A 33 15.39 -1.31 -10.04
CA GLY A 33 16.14 -2.11 -9.06
C GLY A 33 15.32 -3.11 -8.23
N TYR A 34 14.01 -3.22 -8.45
CA TYR A 34 13.22 -4.29 -7.83
C TYR A 34 13.52 -5.64 -8.50
N PRO A 35 13.62 -6.75 -7.73
CA PRO A 35 13.84 -8.08 -8.31
C PRO A 35 12.85 -8.44 -9.43
N GLY A 36 13.35 -9.19 -10.42
CA GLY A 36 12.51 -9.73 -11.49
C GLY A 36 11.45 -10.68 -10.94
N LEU A 37 10.22 -10.56 -11.45
CA LEU A 37 9.08 -11.43 -11.15
C LEU A 37 8.49 -11.92 -12.46
N THR A 38 7.98 -13.14 -12.49
CA THR A 38 7.46 -13.80 -13.70
C THR A 38 6.00 -14.25 -13.53
N GLY A 39 5.33 -14.58 -14.64
CA GLY A 39 3.94 -15.03 -14.63
C GLY A 39 2.91 -13.88 -14.64
N THR A 40 1.67 -14.23 -14.34
CA THR A 40 0.54 -13.31 -14.12
C THR A 40 0.83 -12.33 -12.98
N LEU A 41 0.12 -11.19 -12.92
CA LEU A 41 0.36 -10.19 -11.88
C LEU A 41 0.11 -10.76 -10.47
N LEU A 42 -0.85 -11.66 -10.31
CA LEU A 42 -1.11 -12.36 -9.04
C LEU A 42 0.01 -13.34 -8.69
N GLU A 43 0.56 -14.09 -9.65
CA GLU A 43 1.75 -14.91 -9.43
C GLU A 43 2.98 -14.06 -9.07
N GLN A 44 3.15 -12.90 -9.71
CA GLN A 44 4.19 -11.93 -9.37
C GLN A 44 4.01 -11.42 -7.93
N ARG A 45 2.78 -11.10 -7.50
CA ARG A 45 2.46 -10.74 -6.10
C ARG A 45 2.83 -11.87 -5.14
N ALA A 46 2.47 -13.11 -5.45
CA ALA A 46 2.79 -14.28 -4.63
C ALA A 46 4.32 -14.50 -4.52
N GLN A 47 5.07 -14.31 -5.61
CA GLN A 47 6.53 -14.35 -5.60
C GLN A 47 7.14 -13.21 -4.79
N ALA A 48 6.63 -11.98 -4.95
CA ALA A 48 7.09 -10.83 -4.17
C ALA A 48 6.91 -11.07 -2.66
N LYS A 49 5.77 -11.63 -2.26
CA LYS A 49 5.47 -12.01 -0.86
C LYS A 49 6.36 -13.14 -0.35
N SER A 50 6.52 -14.22 -1.11
CA SER A 50 7.25 -15.42 -0.64
C SER A 50 8.77 -15.29 -0.71
N LYS A 51 9.31 -14.56 -1.69
CA LYS A 51 10.76 -14.52 -1.97
C LYS A 51 11.40 -13.17 -1.64
N PHE A 52 10.65 -12.07 -1.76
CA PHE A 52 11.20 -10.72 -1.75
C PHE A 52 10.59 -9.79 -0.69
N ASP A 53 9.93 -10.34 0.34
CA ASP A 53 9.37 -9.52 1.43
C ASP A 53 10.44 -8.71 2.19
N HIS A 54 11.68 -9.21 2.23
CA HIS A 54 12.81 -8.44 2.79
C HIS A 54 13.06 -7.12 2.04
N VAL A 55 12.79 -7.06 0.73
CA VAL A 55 12.89 -5.84 -0.08
C VAL A 55 11.78 -4.87 0.29
N ARG A 56 10.54 -5.35 0.43
CA ARG A 56 9.43 -4.55 0.95
C ARG A 56 9.78 -3.95 2.30
N ARG A 57 10.16 -4.78 3.28
CA ARG A 57 10.50 -4.32 4.64
C ARG A 57 11.57 -3.24 4.61
N ARG A 58 12.62 -3.41 3.78
CA ARG A 58 13.68 -2.41 3.59
C ARG A 58 13.17 -1.07 3.06
N LEU A 59 12.15 -1.08 2.20
CA LEU A 59 11.61 0.11 1.53
C LEU A 59 10.51 0.82 2.33
N MET A 60 9.67 0.05 3.04
CA MET A 60 8.50 0.54 3.76
C MET A 60 8.80 0.90 5.21
N LEU A 61 9.63 0.10 5.90
CA LEU A 61 9.88 0.29 7.32
C LEU A 61 11.04 1.26 7.58
N GLU A 62 11.15 1.68 8.84
CA GLU A 62 12.30 2.42 9.32
C GLU A 62 13.62 1.65 9.07
N PRO A 63 14.72 2.35 8.73
CA PRO A 63 14.89 3.81 8.77
C PRO A 63 14.58 4.52 7.43
N ARG A 64 14.12 3.81 6.39
CA ARG A 64 13.93 4.39 5.04
C ARG A 64 12.51 4.87 4.79
N GLY A 65 11.54 4.14 5.32
CA GLY A 65 10.17 4.60 5.42
C GLY A 65 9.82 4.88 6.87
N HIS A 66 8.56 4.63 7.21
CA HIS A 66 8.00 4.79 8.55
C HIS A 66 6.80 3.84 8.67
N TYR A 67 6.19 3.80 9.86
CA TYR A 67 5.08 2.88 10.14
C TYR A 67 3.94 2.93 9.11
N ASP A 68 3.66 4.12 8.60
CA ASP A 68 2.61 4.36 7.62
C ASP A 68 3.09 4.70 6.20
N MET A 69 4.15 4.04 5.76
CA MET A 69 4.63 4.18 4.39
C MET A 69 3.88 3.22 3.45
N TYR A 70 3.33 3.79 2.37
CA TYR A 70 2.75 3.03 1.26
C TYR A 70 3.66 3.01 0.04
N GLY A 71 3.68 1.88 -0.67
CA GLY A 71 4.52 1.65 -1.83
C GLY A 71 3.77 1.14 -3.07
N ALA A 72 4.32 1.45 -4.24
CA ALA A 72 3.85 0.95 -5.54
C ALA A 72 5.05 0.47 -6.38
N ILE A 73 5.08 -0.81 -6.73
CA ILE A 73 6.14 -1.42 -7.53
C ILE A 73 5.66 -1.53 -8.98
N LEU A 74 6.27 -0.78 -9.89
CA LEU A 74 5.92 -0.84 -11.30
C LEU A 74 6.27 -2.19 -11.91
N ARG A 75 5.33 -2.76 -12.68
CA ARG A 75 5.47 -4.03 -13.39
C ARG A 75 5.24 -3.79 -14.89
N PRO A 76 6.29 -3.54 -15.69
CA PRO A 76 6.15 -3.32 -17.13
C PRO A 76 5.51 -4.52 -17.86
N GLU A 77 5.81 -5.73 -17.40
CA GLU A 77 5.38 -6.98 -18.01
C GLU A 77 4.39 -7.74 -17.12
N THR A 78 3.15 -7.87 -17.60
CA THR A 78 2.08 -8.70 -17.04
C THR A 78 1.32 -9.37 -18.17
N GLU A 79 0.41 -10.27 -17.86
CA GLU A 79 -0.56 -10.84 -18.80
C GLU A 79 -1.36 -9.76 -19.55
N LEU A 80 -1.88 -8.73 -18.85
CA LEU A 80 -2.66 -7.66 -19.49
C LEU A 80 -1.82 -6.64 -20.27
N THR A 81 -0.54 -6.42 -19.91
CA THR A 81 0.33 -5.59 -20.76
C THR A 81 0.77 -6.34 -22.01
N LYS A 82 0.85 -7.68 -21.97
CA LYS A 82 1.13 -8.52 -23.14
C LYS A 82 -0.05 -8.63 -24.09
N SER A 83 -1.28 -8.71 -23.58
CA SER A 83 -2.49 -8.71 -24.42
C SER A 83 -2.83 -7.33 -25.00
N GLY A 84 -2.22 -6.27 -24.49
CA GLY A 84 -2.48 -4.88 -24.90
C GLY A 84 -3.67 -4.24 -24.17
N GLU A 85 -4.24 -4.89 -23.16
CA GLU A 85 -5.35 -4.37 -22.36
C GLU A 85 -4.89 -3.32 -21.32
N ALA A 86 -3.65 -3.43 -20.85
CA ALA A 86 -3.02 -2.51 -19.90
C ALA A 86 -1.74 -1.89 -20.46
N HIS A 87 -1.42 -0.65 -20.04
CA HIS A 87 -0.16 -0.01 -20.40
C HIS A 87 0.96 -0.38 -19.42
N ILE A 88 0.63 -0.60 -18.15
CA ILE A 88 1.60 -1.01 -17.13
C ILE A 88 0.88 -1.72 -15.98
N GLY A 89 1.56 -2.64 -15.31
CA GLY A 89 1.10 -3.26 -14.07
C GLY A 89 1.68 -2.60 -12.82
N VAL A 90 1.08 -2.89 -11.66
CA VAL A 90 1.58 -2.43 -10.36
C VAL A 90 1.33 -3.48 -9.28
N LEU A 91 2.27 -3.61 -8.35
CA LEU A 91 2.06 -4.27 -7.07
C LEU A 91 2.08 -3.24 -5.94
N PHE A 92 1.00 -3.15 -5.18
CA PHE A 92 0.91 -2.27 -4.03
C PHE A 92 1.46 -2.94 -2.78
N THR A 93 2.08 -2.17 -1.89
CA THR A 93 2.71 -2.70 -0.69
C THR A 93 2.66 -1.73 0.49
N THR A 94 2.63 -2.26 1.70
CA THR A 94 2.39 -1.54 2.96
C THR A 94 3.37 -1.99 4.04
N ASN A 95 3.17 -1.54 5.28
CA ASN A 95 3.93 -1.99 6.45
C ASN A 95 3.80 -3.51 6.75
N ASP A 96 2.76 -4.17 6.26
CA ASP A 96 2.40 -5.55 6.62
C ASP A 96 2.38 -6.52 5.42
N GLY A 97 2.55 -6.02 4.19
CA GLY A 97 2.61 -6.91 3.04
C GLY A 97 2.22 -6.25 1.73
N TYR A 98 1.49 -7.00 0.89
CA TYR A 98 1.12 -6.59 -0.46
C TYR A 98 -0.41 -6.43 -0.55
N SER A 99 -0.86 -5.24 -0.94
CA SER A 99 -2.27 -4.91 -1.12
C SER A 99 -2.79 -5.37 -2.49
N THR A 100 -4.11 -5.41 -2.63
CA THR A 100 -4.81 -5.76 -3.87
C THR A 100 -5.22 -4.55 -4.70
N MET A 101 -5.50 -3.42 -4.05
CA MET A 101 -5.94 -2.17 -4.67
C MET A 101 -5.49 -1.00 -3.81
N CYS A 102 -5.22 0.14 -4.44
CA CYS A 102 -4.97 1.40 -3.75
C CYS A 102 -5.38 2.61 -4.58
N GLY A 103 -6.43 3.30 -4.16
CA GLY A 103 -6.94 4.46 -4.90
C GLY A 103 -6.01 5.67 -4.85
N HIS A 104 -5.42 5.98 -3.69
CA HIS A 104 -4.53 7.13 -3.53
C HIS A 104 -3.25 6.96 -4.37
N ALA A 105 -2.70 5.73 -4.42
CA ALA A 105 -1.53 5.41 -5.21
C ALA A 105 -1.86 5.34 -6.70
N THR A 106 -3.07 4.89 -7.08
CA THR A 106 -3.53 4.92 -8.48
C THR A 106 -3.58 6.36 -9.02
N ILE A 107 -4.04 7.31 -8.22
CA ILE A 107 -4.04 8.75 -8.57
C ILE A 107 -2.60 9.26 -8.75
N ALA A 108 -1.70 8.92 -7.82
CA ALA A 108 -0.27 9.29 -7.91
C ALA A 108 0.41 8.69 -9.15
N LEU A 109 0.20 7.40 -9.40
CA LEU A 109 0.74 6.69 -10.56
C LEU A 109 0.23 7.25 -11.87
N GLY A 110 -1.06 7.61 -11.95
CA GLY A 110 -1.62 8.23 -13.15
C GLY A 110 -0.83 9.47 -13.56
N ARG A 111 -0.57 10.35 -12.59
CA ARG A 111 0.26 11.53 -12.78
C ARG A 111 1.70 11.18 -13.18
N LEU A 112 2.35 10.31 -12.39
CA LEU A 112 3.75 9.93 -12.61
C LEU A 112 4.00 9.32 -13.98
N LEU A 113 3.15 8.39 -14.41
CA LEU A 113 3.32 7.67 -15.67
C LEU A 113 3.15 8.59 -16.87
N LEU A 114 2.32 9.63 -16.77
CA LEU A 114 2.19 10.63 -17.81
C LEU A 114 3.42 11.56 -17.88
N ASP A 115 3.95 11.94 -16.70
CA ASP A 115 5.13 12.82 -16.58
C ASP A 115 6.45 12.10 -16.92
N THR A 116 6.47 10.77 -16.84
CA THR A 116 7.66 9.96 -17.11
C THR A 116 7.85 9.74 -18.61
N HIS A 117 9.01 10.17 -19.13
CA HIS A 117 9.43 9.96 -20.52
C HIS A 117 10.57 8.93 -20.65
N ASP A 118 10.98 8.31 -19.53
CA ASP A 118 11.97 7.24 -19.51
C ASP A 118 11.31 5.90 -19.92
N LEU A 119 11.66 5.41 -21.11
CA LEU A 119 11.12 4.16 -21.65
C LEU A 119 11.60 2.92 -20.91
N ASP A 120 12.67 2.99 -20.11
CA ASP A 120 13.06 1.88 -19.23
C ASP A 120 12.10 1.75 -18.04
N VAL A 121 11.51 2.87 -17.60
CA VAL A 121 10.52 2.89 -16.51
C VAL A 121 9.13 2.59 -17.03
N PHE A 122 8.75 3.21 -18.15
CA PHE A 122 7.44 3.03 -18.76
C PHE A 122 7.56 2.77 -20.27
N PRO A 123 7.79 1.51 -20.69
CA PRO A 123 8.03 1.16 -22.10
C PRO A 123 6.89 1.55 -23.05
N ARG A 124 5.65 1.55 -22.54
CA ARG A 124 4.43 1.87 -23.30
C ARG A 124 4.04 3.35 -23.22
N ARG A 125 4.95 4.24 -22.80
CA ARG A 125 4.68 5.67 -22.67
C ARG A 125 4.19 6.32 -23.97
N ASN A 126 4.70 5.87 -25.11
CA ASN A 126 4.33 6.41 -26.43
C ASN A 126 2.96 5.90 -26.93
N ASP A 127 2.39 4.86 -26.28
CA ASP A 127 1.05 4.36 -26.58
C ASP A 127 -0.04 5.28 -25.99
N ILE A 128 0.32 6.13 -25.03
CA ILE A 128 -0.61 7.05 -24.35
C ILE A 128 -1.05 8.17 -25.29
N LYS A 129 -2.33 8.14 -25.63
CA LYS A 129 -3.00 9.20 -26.39
C LYS A 129 -3.68 10.18 -25.45
N HIS A 130 -3.68 11.45 -25.83
CA HIS A 130 -4.45 12.48 -25.14
C HIS A 130 -5.57 13.00 -26.04
N ASP A 131 -6.68 13.33 -25.41
CA ASP A 131 -7.79 14.07 -25.98
C ASP A 131 -7.48 15.56 -25.88
N ALA A 132 -7.36 16.24 -27.02
CA ALA A 132 -7.03 17.66 -27.09
C ALA A 132 -8.18 18.56 -26.62
N GLU A 133 -9.43 18.15 -26.81
CA GLU A 133 -10.61 18.93 -26.40
C GLU A 133 -10.84 18.82 -24.90
N ALA A 134 -10.85 17.59 -24.36
CA ALA A 134 -10.98 17.36 -22.93
C ALA A 134 -9.71 17.74 -22.15
N ARG A 135 -8.58 17.88 -22.85
CA ARG A 135 -7.24 18.05 -22.28
C ARG A 135 -6.94 16.96 -21.24
N THR A 136 -7.15 15.70 -21.62
CA THR A 136 -6.94 14.53 -20.76
C THR A 136 -6.28 13.39 -21.50
N ALA A 137 -5.32 12.71 -20.88
CA ALA A 137 -4.77 11.44 -21.32
C ALA A 137 -5.43 10.28 -20.56
N THR A 138 -5.63 9.14 -21.22
CA THR A 138 -6.16 7.93 -20.58
C THR A 138 -5.12 6.83 -20.56
N LEU A 139 -4.92 6.21 -19.39
CA LEU A 139 -4.06 5.04 -19.24
C LEU A 139 -4.75 3.93 -18.45
N ASN A 140 -4.54 2.69 -18.88
CA ASN A 140 -5.01 1.50 -18.21
C ASN A 140 -3.88 0.93 -17.32
N LEU A 141 -4.15 0.86 -16.02
CA LEU A 141 -3.25 0.32 -15.01
C LEU A 141 -3.74 -1.07 -14.60
N HIS A 142 -2.87 -2.07 -14.65
CA HIS A 142 -3.18 -3.41 -14.19
C HIS A 142 -2.77 -3.57 -12.71
N ALA A 143 -3.75 -3.68 -11.82
CA ALA A 143 -3.55 -3.91 -10.39
C ALA A 143 -4.03 -5.34 -10.03
N PRO A 144 -3.66 -5.88 -8.84
CA PRO A 144 -4.10 -7.22 -8.44
C PRO A 144 -5.63 -7.38 -8.36
N CYS A 145 -6.38 -6.30 -8.13
CA CYS A 145 -7.84 -6.31 -8.18
C CYS A 145 -8.42 -6.30 -9.60
N GLY A 146 -7.61 -6.09 -10.63
CA GLY A 146 -8.02 -5.99 -12.03
C GLY A 146 -7.58 -4.69 -12.71
N LEU A 147 -8.20 -4.41 -13.86
CA LEU A 147 -7.89 -3.25 -14.70
C LEU A 147 -8.52 -1.97 -14.13
N LEU A 148 -7.69 -0.93 -13.97
CA LEU A 148 -8.09 0.41 -13.55
C LEU A 148 -7.88 1.39 -14.71
N ARG A 149 -8.95 2.07 -15.12
CA ARG A 149 -8.87 3.09 -16.18
C ARG A 149 -8.67 4.46 -15.56
N VAL A 150 -7.52 5.06 -15.77
CA VAL A 150 -7.10 6.33 -15.18
C VAL A 150 -7.14 7.42 -16.24
N SER A 151 -7.81 8.53 -15.94
CA SER A 151 -7.81 9.74 -16.77
C SER A 151 -7.03 10.83 -16.06
N VAL A 152 -6.03 11.37 -16.76
CA VAL A 152 -5.05 12.30 -16.21
C VAL A 152 -5.16 13.61 -17.00
N PRO A 153 -5.48 14.73 -16.35
CA PRO A 153 -5.44 16.04 -16.99
C PRO A 153 -4.04 16.36 -17.53
N VAL A 154 -3.96 16.91 -18.74
CA VAL A 154 -2.70 17.35 -19.35
C VAL A 154 -2.57 18.88 -19.39
N ASN A 155 -1.34 19.38 -19.44
CA ASN A 155 -1.04 20.78 -19.76
C ASN A 155 -1.45 21.14 -21.21
N GLU A 156 -1.25 22.39 -21.62
CA GLU A 156 -1.74 22.90 -22.90
C GLU A 156 -1.15 22.18 -24.11
N ASP A 157 0.10 21.76 -24.04
CA ASP A 157 0.81 21.08 -25.13
C ASP A 157 0.74 19.54 -25.04
N GLY A 158 0.07 18.99 -24.02
CA GLY A 158 -0.07 17.55 -23.83
C GLY A 158 1.21 16.84 -23.37
N SER A 159 2.29 17.57 -23.06
CA SER A 159 3.60 17.00 -22.73
C SER A 159 3.70 16.42 -21.33
N ALA A 160 2.89 16.92 -20.39
CA ALA A 160 2.92 16.53 -18.98
C ALA A 160 1.53 16.63 -18.33
N SER A 161 1.42 16.09 -17.13
CA SER A 161 0.23 16.23 -16.30
C SER A 161 -0.02 17.68 -15.86
N ASP A 162 -1.28 18.05 -15.77
CA ASP A 162 -1.72 19.33 -15.19
C ASP A 162 -2.10 19.12 -13.71
N PRO A 163 -1.28 19.61 -12.76
CA PRO A 163 -1.50 19.39 -11.33
C PRO A 163 -2.67 20.19 -10.75
N THR A 164 -3.22 21.15 -11.50
CA THR A 164 -4.31 21.99 -11.01
C THR A 164 -5.66 21.27 -11.05
N ARG A 165 -5.80 20.27 -11.92
CA ARG A 165 -7.01 19.48 -12.12
C ARG A 165 -6.88 18.08 -11.49
N PRO A 166 -7.97 17.46 -11.04
CA PRO A 166 -7.91 16.15 -10.41
C PRO A 166 -7.65 15.03 -11.42
N VAL A 167 -6.82 14.06 -11.03
CA VAL A 167 -6.72 12.76 -11.69
C VAL A 167 -7.92 11.93 -11.26
N CYS A 168 -8.51 11.18 -12.18
CA CYS A 168 -9.59 10.26 -11.85
C CYS A 168 -9.30 8.84 -12.31
N PHE A 169 -9.84 7.85 -11.59
CA PHE A 169 -9.85 6.48 -12.06
C PHE A 169 -11.26 5.89 -11.92
N VAL A 170 -11.61 4.98 -12.84
CA VAL A 170 -12.81 4.16 -12.71
C VAL A 170 -12.43 2.86 -12.01
N SER A 171 -13.09 2.57 -10.91
CA SER A 171 -12.84 1.39 -10.09
C SER A 171 -13.21 0.09 -10.82
N VAL A 172 -12.72 -1.01 -10.27
CA VAL A 172 -13.31 -2.34 -10.48
C VAL A 172 -14.75 -2.36 -9.97
N PRO A 173 -15.59 -3.32 -10.41
CA PRO A 173 -16.94 -3.47 -9.87
C PRO A 173 -16.93 -3.53 -8.34
N SER A 174 -17.71 -2.64 -7.73
CA SER A 174 -17.81 -2.41 -6.29
C SER A 174 -19.22 -2.73 -5.84
N PHE A 175 -19.37 -3.35 -4.66
CA PHE A 175 -20.65 -3.88 -4.19
C PHE A 175 -20.68 -4.01 -2.68
N ALA A 176 -21.88 -3.91 -2.10
CA ALA A 176 -22.10 -4.23 -0.70
C ALA A 176 -22.13 -5.76 -0.49
N THR A 177 -21.60 -6.24 0.64
CA THR A 177 -21.71 -7.65 1.06
C THR A 177 -22.58 -7.82 2.29
N GLY A 178 -22.76 -6.75 3.08
CA GLY A 178 -23.70 -6.70 4.20
C GLY A 178 -24.03 -5.25 4.53
N ALA A 179 -25.31 -4.95 4.77
CA ALA A 179 -25.77 -3.63 5.17
C ALA A 179 -26.56 -3.74 6.48
N ASP A 180 -26.34 -2.80 7.40
CA ASP A 180 -26.95 -2.74 8.73
C ASP A 180 -26.81 -4.07 9.52
N VAL A 181 -25.61 -4.65 9.48
CA VAL A 181 -25.31 -5.91 10.16
C VAL A 181 -25.12 -5.64 11.65
N LEU A 182 -25.97 -6.24 12.48
CA LEU A 182 -25.88 -6.14 13.94
C LEU A 182 -24.87 -7.16 14.49
N LEU A 183 -23.70 -6.69 14.91
CA LEU A 183 -22.70 -7.48 15.61
C LEU A 183 -23.01 -7.55 17.11
N SER A 184 -22.62 -8.65 17.74
CA SER A 184 -22.64 -8.81 19.21
C SER A 184 -21.24 -9.19 19.68
N ILE A 185 -20.48 -8.20 20.18
CA ILE A 185 -19.10 -8.36 20.61
C ILE A 185 -19.04 -8.99 22.00
N PRO A 186 -18.46 -10.21 22.15
CA PRO A 186 -18.28 -10.86 23.44
C PRO A 186 -17.45 -10.00 24.39
N LYS A 187 -17.69 -10.14 25.70
CA LYS A 187 -17.01 -9.33 26.74
C LYS A 187 -15.48 -9.36 26.65
N ASP A 188 -14.90 -10.49 26.24
CA ASP A 188 -13.46 -10.68 26.15
C ASP A 188 -12.85 -9.97 24.92
N ASN A 189 -13.67 -9.59 23.95
CA ASN A 189 -13.28 -8.87 22.73
C ASN A 189 -13.64 -7.37 22.78
N GLN A 190 -14.27 -6.91 23.87
CA GLN A 190 -14.63 -5.50 24.03
C GLN A 190 -13.40 -4.66 24.40
N TRP A 191 -13.26 -3.52 23.73
CA TRP A 191 -12.29 -2.47 24.05
C TRP A 191 -12.83 -1.50 25.12
N PRO A 192 -11.99 -0.65 25.73
CA PRO A 192 -12.37 0.16 26.89
C PRO A 192 -13.66 1.00 26.71
N GLU A 193 -13.90 1.53 25.51
CA GLU A 193 -14.99 2.46 25.21
C GLU A 193 -16.38 1.81 25.20
N ILE A 194 -16.46 0.52 24.87
CA ILE A 194 -17.75 -0.21 24.85
C ILE A 194 -17.86 -1.22 26.00
N LYS A 195 -16.84 -1.31 26.86
CA LYS A 195 -16.74 -2.30 27.92
C LYS A 195 -17.86 -2.12 28.94
N GLY A 196 -18.60 -3.20 29.19
CA GLY A 196 -19.72 -3.19 30.14
C GLY A 196 -21.03 -2.64 29.57
N GLY A 197 -21.04 -2.23 28.30
CA GLY A 197 -22.24 -1.90 27.54
C GLY A 197 -22.93 -3.14 26.95
N SER A 198 -23.83 -2.91 25.99
CA SER A 198 -24.57 -3.98 25.29
C SER A 198 -23.68 -4.84 24.39
N GLY A 199 -22.50 -4.33 24.00
CA GLY A 199 -21.61 -4.96 23.01
C GLY A 199 -22.22 -5.05 21.61
N LYS A 200 -23.32 -4.34 21.35
CA LYS A 200 -24.00 -4.36 20.06
C LYS A 200 -23.53 -3.22 19.18
N LEU A 201 -23.05 -3.54 17.99
CA LEU A 201 -22.62 -2.55 16.99
C LEU A 201 -23.33 -2.80 15.67
N ARG A 202 -23.71 -1.72 14.99
CA ARG A 202 -24.12 -1.80 13.59
C ARG A 202 -22.91 -1.55 12.71
N VAL A 203 -22.72 -2.42 11.72
CA VAL A 203 -21.65 -2.28 10.74
C VAL A 203 -22.17 -2.55 9.35
N ASP A 204 -21.46 -2.07 8.35
CA ASP A 204 -21.64 -2.48 6.97
C ASP A 204 -20.37 -3.13 6.44
N PHE A 205 -20.53 -3.93 5.39
CA PHE A 205 -19.45 -4.55 4.65
C PHE A 205 -19.62 -4.26 3.17
N ALA A 206 -18.55 -3.81 2.52
CA ALA A 206 -18.54 -3.62 1.08
C ALA A 206 -17.15 -3.80 0.48
N TYR A 207 -17.14 -4.05 -0.82
CA TYR A 207 -15.97 -4.23 -1.65
C TYR A 207 -15.82 -3.07 -2.64
N GLY A 208 -14.61 -2.53 -2.74
CA GLY A 208 -14.23 -1.48 -3.70
C GLY A 208 -12.85 -1.72 -4.32
N GLY A 209 -12.50 -2.98 -4.57
CA GLY A 209 -11.13 -3.44 -4.88
C GLY A 209 -10.40 -4.06 -3.67
N ALA A 210 -10.95 -3.82 -2.47
CA ALA A 210 -10.62 -4.47 -1.21
C ALA A 210 -11.87 -4.48 -0.32
N PHE A 211 -11.96 -5.40 0.64
CA PHE A 211 -13.08 -5.46 1.57
C PHE A 211 -12.87 -4.57 2.79
N TYR A 212 -13.93 -3.85 3.17
CA TYR A 212 -13.94 -2.99 4.34
C TYR A 212 -15.13 -3.30 5.23
N CYS A 213 -14.90 -3.16 6.54
CA CYS A 213 -15.96 -3.01 7.54
C CYS A 213 -16.13 -1.52 7.81
N PHE A 214 -17.35 -1.01 7.70
CA PHE A 214 -17.70 0.37 8.00
C PHE A 214 -18.44 0.42 9.33
N VAL A 215 -18.03 1.32 10.21
CA VAL A 215 -18.64 1.49 11.54
C VAL A 215 -18.59 2.95 11.93
N SER A 216 -19.65 3.46 12.55
CA SER A 216 -19.67 4.83 13.05
C SER A 216 -18.73 4.98 14.25
N ALA A 217 -18.12 6.15 14.41
CA ALA A 217 -17.36 6.46 15.62
C ALA A 217 -18.22 6.28 16.89
N GLN A 218 -19.51 6.62 16.81
CA GLN A 218 -20.47 6.49 17.90
C GLN A 218 -20.70 5.03 18.31
N ASP A 219 -20.87 4.12 17.35
CA ASP A 219 -21.01 2.68 17.63
C ASP A 219 -19.72 2.08 18.21
N LEU A 220 -18.57 2.64 17.86
CA LEU A 220 -17.28 2.28 18.48
C LEU A 220 -17.11 2.82 19.91
N GLY A 221 -18.07 3.59 20.43
CA GLY A 221 -18.01 4.20 21.76
C GLY A 221 -17.35 5.58 21.81
N PHE A 222 -17.21 6.25 20.66
CA PHE A 222 -16.66 7.60 20.54
C PHE A 222 -17.78 8.59 20.16
N PRO A 223 -18.58 9.08 21.13
CA PRO A 223 -19.76 9.91 20.84
C PRO A 223 -19.43 11.27 20.21
N GLY A 224 -18.19 11.75 20.40
CA GLY A 224 -17.70 13.01 19.81
C GLY A 224 -17.26 12.89 18.35
N GLY A 225 -17.55 11.78 17.67
CA GLY A 225 -17.11 11.56 16.30
C GLY A 225 -15.60 11.35 16.21
N LEU A 226 -15.01 11.72 15.09
CA LEU A 226 -13.57 11.68 14.82
C LEU A 226 -12.85 12.98 15.22
N HIS A 227 -13.59 14.03 15.59
CA HIS A 227 -13.00 15.31 15.96
C HIS A 227 -12.31 15.26 17.34
N GLY A 228 -11.02 15.65 17.40
CA GLY A 228 -10.28 15.78 18.66
C GLY A 228 -10.07 14.47 19.43
N GLN A 229 -10.31 13.33 18.78
CA GLN A 229 -10.14 12.02 19.41
C GLN A 229 -8.68 11.58 19.48
N ASP A 230 -8.43 10.72 20.45
CA ASP A 230 -7.20 9.98 20.59
C ASP A 230 -7.16 8.85 19.53
N LEU A 231 -6.31 9.04 18.51
CA LEU A 231 -6.13 8.09 17.43
C LEU A 231 -5.63 6.73 17.92
N ASP A 232 -4.91 6.68 19.05
CA ASP A 232 -4.42 5.43 19.62
C ASP A 232 -5.59 4.61 20.17
N ARG A 233 -6.56 5.25 20.82
CA ARG A 233 -7.77 4.59 21.32
C ARG A 233 -8.65 4.08 20.18
N LEU A 234 -8.82 4.87 19.12
CA LEU A 234 -9.51 4.41 17.90
C LEU A 234 -8.78 3.21 17.28
N SER A 235 -7.45 3.27 17.19
CA SER A 235 -6.63 2.16 16.68
C SER A 235 -6.83 0.87 17.48
N VAL A 236 -6.85 0.95 18.82
CA VAL A 236 -7.15 -0.20 19.69
C VAL A 236 -8.54 -0.76 19.42
N ALA A 237 -9.55 0.09 19.31
CA ALA A 237 -10.93 -0.32 19.04
C ALA A 237 -11.06 -1.00 17.65
N THR A 238 -10.50 -0.40 16.61
CA THR A 238 -10.55 -0.94 15.25
C THR A 238 -9.73 -2.21 15.10
N ALA A 239 -8.59 -2.32 15.80
CA ALA A 239 -7.80 -3.54 15.87
C ALA A 239 -8.60 -4.67 16.51
N ALA A 240 -9.21 -4.43 17.67
CA ALA A 240 -10.04 -5.41 18.36
C ALA A 240 -11.22 -5.87 17.50
N LEU A 241 -11.92 -4.93 16.84
CA LEU A 241 -13.02 -5.24 15.91
C LEU A 241 -12.53 -6.07 14.72
N LYS A 242 -11.45 -5.66 14.05
CA LYS A 242 -10.88 -6.38 12.90
C LYS A 242 -10.46 -7.79 13.30
N SER A 243 -9.76 -7.95 14.43
CA SER A 243 -9.33 -9.26 14.94
C SER A 243 -10.52 -10.15 15.27
N TYR A 244 -11.57 -9.62 15.90
CA TYR A 244 -12.80 -10.36 16.18
C TYR A 244 -13.47 -10.86 14.90
N LEU A 245 -13.68 -9.97 13.92
CA LEU A 245 -14.30 -10.30 12.64
C LEU A 245 -13.51 -11.35 11.84
N MET A 246 -12.18 -11.30 11.90
CA MET A 246 -11.32 -12.25 11.20
C MET A 246 -11.22 -13.61 11.92
N ALA A 247 -11.41 -13.65 13.25
CA ALA A 247 -11.32 -14.89 14.04
C ALA A 247 -12.63 -15.69 14.01
N ASP A 248 -13.77 -15.02 13.90
CA ASP A 248 -15.08 -15.67 13.87
C ASP A 248 -15.46 -16.05 12.43
N SER A 249 -15.54 -17.36 12.18
CA SER A 249 -15.92 -17.92 10.88
C SER A 249 -17.31 -17.49 10.39
N GLY A 250 -18.18 -17.03 11.28
CA GLY A 250 -19.52 -16.55 10.95
C GLY A 250 -19.54 -15.26 10.14
N TYR A 251 -18.47 -14.45 10.19
CA TYR A 251 -18.36 -13.20 9.43
C TYR A 251 -17.54 -13.32 8.15
N GLY A 252 -16.88 -14.47 7.92
CA GLY A 252 -16.02 -14.71 6.74
C GLY A 252 -16.70 -14.39 5.41
N SER A 253 -17.98 -14.77 5.29
CA SER A 253 -18.79 -14.57 4.09
C SER A 253 -18.95 -13.10 3.67
N TYR A 254 -18.76 -12.14 4.58
CA TYR A 254 -18.83 -10.70 4.26
C TYR A 254 -17.59 -10.18 3.55
N PHE A 255 -16.47 -10.89 3.60
CA PHE A 255 -15.20 -10.50 2.98
C PHE A 255 -14.60 -11.62 2.12
N GLU A 256 -15.47 -12.45 1.55
CA GLU A 256 -15.14 -13.41 0.50
C GLU A 256 -15.49 -12.85 -0.88
N HIS A 257 -14.52 -12.89 -1.81
CA HIS A 257 -14.75 -12.48 -3.18
C HIS A 257 -15.29 -13.68 -3.99
N PRO A 258 -16.48 -13.56 -4.62
CA PRO A 258 -17.14 -14.71 -5.26
C PRO A 258 -16.32 -15.37 -6.38
N GLU A 259 -15.46 -14.61 -7.05
CA GLU A 259 -14.69 -15.08 -8.21
C GLU A 259 -13.17 -15.16 -7.96
N HIS A 260 -12.66 -14.55 -6.89
CA HIS A 260 -11.22 -14.33 -6.71
C HIS A 260 -10.79 -14.59 -5.26
N ARG A 261 -10.50 -15.86 -4.96
CA ARG A 261 -10.12 -16.29 -3.61
C ARG A 261 -8.96 -15.48 -3.00
N ASP A 262 -7.99 -15.06 -3.80
CA ASP A 262 -6.83 -14.27 -3.34
C ASP A 262 -7.18 -12.85 -2.87
N LEU A 263 -8.40 -12.38 -3.16
CA LEU A 263 -8.96 -11.10 -2.71
C LEU A 263 -9.86 -11.25 -1.46
N SER A 264 -10.06 -12.48 -0.98
CA SER A 264 -11.00 -12.82 0.10
C SER A 264 -10.39 -12.61 1.48
N PHE A 265 -10.26 -11.34 1.89
CA PHE A 265 -9.83 -10.97 3.23
C PHE A 265 -10.28 -9.56 3.59
N LEU A 266 -10.55 -9.32 4.88
CA LEU A 266 -10.86 -7.99 5.40
C LEU A 266 -9.62 -7.10 5.38
N TYR A 267 -9.59 -6.11 4.50
CA TYR A 267 -8.45 -5.22 4.32
C TYR A 267 -8.30 -4.22 5.47
N GLY A 268 -9.41 -3.57 5.84
CA GLY A 268 -9.41 -2.56 6.89
C GLY A 268 -10.79 -2.26 7.46
N VAL A 269 -10.79 -1.48 8.53
CA VAL A 269 -11.98 -0.90 9.15
C VAL A 269 -11.98 0.59 8.82
N ILE A 270 -13.06 1.09 8.24
CA ILE A 270 -13.26 2.51 8.00
C ILE A 270 -14.25 3.03 9.04
N VAL A 271 -13.75 3.91 9.91
CA VAL A 271 -14.57 4.61 10.88
C VAL A 271 -15.20 5.82 10.20
N THR A 272 -16.52 5.90 10.18
CA THR A 272 -17.27 7.05 9.65
C THR A 272 -17.66 7.99 10.77
N ASP A 273 -17.79 9.28 10.44
CA ASP A 273 -18.31 10.28 11.38
C ASP A 273 -19.63 10.86 10.89
N ASP A 274 -20.72 10.39 11.49
CA ASP A 274 -22.07 10.87 11.17
C ASP A 274 -22.40 12.23 11.79
N SER A 275 -21.58 12.69 12.74
CA SER A 275 -21.77 13.98 13.41
C SER A 275 -21.20 15.15 12.60
N ASP A 276 -20.31 14.87 11.65
CA ASP A 276 -19.60 15.87 10.86
C ASP A 276 -20.17 15.99 9.42
N LYS A 277 -21.46 16.38 9.35
CA LYS A 277 -22.15 16.64 8.07
C LYS A 277 -22.12 18.13 7.74
N GLU A 278 -21.71 18.48 6.53
CA GLU A 278 -21.84 19.86 6.05
C GLU A 278 -23.30 20.25 5.83
N GLU A 279 -23.64 21.52 6.09
CA GLU A 279 -25.01 22.07 6.06
C GLU A 279 -25.76 21.82 4.74
N ASN A 280 -25.05 21.70 3.61
CA ASN A 280 -25.65 21.55 2.29
C ASN A 280 -25.92 20.09 1.88
N GLY A 281 -25.50 19.10 2.68
CA GLY A 281 -25.40 17.71 2.22
C GLY A 281 -24.35 17.56 1.09
N GLY A 282 -23.88 16.34 0.83
CA GLY A 282 -22.92 16.10 -0.26
C GLY A 282 -21.50 15.74 0.17
N SER A 283 -21.23 15.61 1.47
CA SER A 283 -19.93 15.20 1.99
C SER A 283 -20.03 14.23 3.17
N GLU A 284 -18.96 13.45 3.37
CA GLU A 284 -18.79 12.58 4.55
C GLU A 284 -17.32 12.52 4.97
N VAL A 285 -17.07 12.19 6.24
CA VAL A 285 -15.73 12.02 6.80
C VAL A 285 -15.52 10.55 7.16
N GLY A 286 -14.34 10.02 6.84
CA GLY A 286 -13.94 8.71 7.34
C GLY A 286 -12.44 8.58 7.58
N LEU A 287 -12.07 7.59 8.38
CA LEU A 287 -10.70 7.25 8.71
C LEU A 287 -10.50 5.74 8.54
N CYS A 288 -9.55 5.34 7.70
CA CYS A 288 -9.27 3.95 7.41
C CYS A 288 -8.10 3.43 8.26
N PHE A 289 -8.35 2.34 8.99
CA PHE A 289 -7.32 1.55 9.67
C PHE A 289 -7.13 0.24 8.89
N PHE A 290 -5.96 0.03 8.31
CA PHE A 290 -5.69 -1.09 7.41
C PHE A 290 -4.32 -1.75 7.70
N ALA A 291 -4.02 -2.83 6.97
CA ALA A 291 -2.77 -3.58 7.17
C ALA A 291 -2.54 -3.91 8.66
N ASN A 292 -1.34 -3.67 9.18
CA ASN A 292 -1.02 -3.70 10.61
C ASN A 292 -1.35 -2.33 11.24
N GLN A 293 -2.63 -1.97 11.33
CA GLN A 293 -3.12 -0.70 11.91
C GLN A 293 -2.45 0.57 11.35
N GLU A 294 -2.10 0.55 10.06
CA GLU A 294 -1.73 1.75 9.32
C GLU A 294 -2.97 2.65 9.15
N ILE A 295 -2.79 3.97 9.25
CA ILE A 295 -3.87 4.94 9.08
C ILE A 295 -3.80 5.56 7.69
N ASP A 296 -4.86 5.53 6.90
CA ASP A 296 -4.86 6.25 5.63
C ASP A 296 -5.11 7.74 5.87
N ARG A 297 -4.15 8.60 5.52
CA ARG A 297 -4.29 10.06 5.61
C ARG A 297 -5.21 10.61 4.52
N SER A 298 -5.39 9.86 3.43
CA SER A 298 -6.31 10.18 2.35
C SER A 298 -7.73 9.66 2.67
N PRO A 299 -8.76 10.05 1.90
CA PRO A 299 -10.11 9.50 2.04
C PRO A 299 -10.27 8.02 1.64
N THR A 300 -9.16 7.34 1.29
CA THR A 300 -9.09 5.93 0.86
C THR A 300 -9.89 5.65 -0.41
N GLY A 301 -9.29 5.77 -1.59
CA GLY A 301 -10.04 5.69 -2.85
C GLY A 301 -10.79 4.37 -3.12
N SER A 302 -10.27 3.22 -2.66
CA SER A 302 -11.02 1.94 -2.63
C SER A 302 -12.21 2.00 -1.67
N GLY A 303 -12.02 2.60 -0.51
CA GLY A 303 -13.07 2.84 0.48
C GLY A 303 -14.14 3.81 -0.04
N VAL A 304 -13.77 4.82 -0.82
CA VAL A 304 -14.70 5.69 -1.54
C VAL A 304 -15.55 4.89 -2.52
N ALA A 305 -14.95 4.00 -3.31
CA ALA A 305 -15.70 3.15 -4.24
C ALA A 305 -16.67 2.20 -3.50
N ALA A 306 -16.20 1.58 -2.42
CA ALA A 306 -17.03 0.70 -1.58
C ALA A 306 -18.20 1.45 -0.92
N ARG A 307 -17.95 2.62 -0.32
CA ARG A 307 -18.99 3.45 0.30
C ARG A 307 -19.99 4.00 -0.70
N ALA A 308 -19.54 4.41 -1.89
CA ALA A 308 -20.44 4.88 -2.94
C ALA A 308 -21.39 3.75 -3.40
N ALA A 309 -20.88 2.54 -3.61
CA ALA A 309 -21.71 1.38 -3.95
C ALA A 309 -22.70 1.02 -2.83
N LEU A 310 -22.24 1.03 -1.57
CA LEU A 310 -23.06 0.79 -0.39
C LEU A 310 -24.20 1.82 -0.27
N ALA A 311 -23.92 3.10 -0.49
CA ALA A 311 -24.91 4.17 -0.41
C ALA A 311 -26.01 4.05 -1.48
N ILE A 312 -25.67 3.61 -2.70
CA ILE A 312 -26.69 3.29 -3.72
C ILE A 312 -27.56 2.10 -3.26
N GLN A 313 -26.93 1.06 -2.72
CA GLN A 313 -27.65 -0.13 -2.24
C GLN A 313 -28.62 0.19 -1.10
N LYS A 314 -28.25 1.11 -0.20
CA LYS A 314 -29.10 1.61 0.88
C LYS A 314 -30.17 2.60 0.43
N GLY A 315 -30.12 3.06 -0.83
CA GLY A 315 -31.03 4.09 -1.36
C GLY A 315 -30.73 5.50 -0.85
N GLU A 316 -29.55 5.72 -0.27
CA GLU A 316 -29.11 7.00 0.28
C GLU A 316 -28.60 7.97 -0.80
N ARG A 317 -28.17 7.43 -1.95
CA ARG A 317 -27.61 8.19 -3.07
C ARG A 317 -28.15 7.71 -4.41
N LYS A 318 -27.97 8.53 -5.45
CA LYS A 318 -28.37 8.21 -6.84
C LYS A 318 -27.17 8.03 -7.77
N MET A 319 -27.36 7.28 -8.84
CA MET A 319 -26.39 7.17 -9.93
C MET A 319 -26.06 8.56 -10.50
N GLY A 320 -24.80 8.79 -10.85
CA GLY A 320 -24.31 10.06 -11.40
C GLY A 320 -24.12 11.19 -10.37
N GLU A 321 -24.54 10.99 -9.12
CA GLU A 321 -24.35 11.97 -8.05
C GLU A 321 -22.87 12.06 -7.65
N LYS A 322 -22.35 13.30 -7.58
CA LYS A 322 -21.00 13.57 -7.07
C LYS A 322 -21.06 13.71 -5.55
N TRP A 323 -20.25 12.94 -4.85
CA TRP A 323 -20.16 12.99 -3.40
C TRP A 323 -18.71 13.21 -2.93
N MET A 324 -18.52 14.12 -1.98
CA MET A 324 -17.21 14.45 -1.43
C MET A 324 -16.88 13.55 -0.23
N TYR A 325 -15.65 13.05 -0.20
CA TYR A 325 -15.14 12.20 0.86
C TYR A 325 -13.93 12.88 1.48
N HIS A 326 -14.04 13.16 2.77
CA HIS A 326 -12.98 13.75 3.57
C HIS A 326 -12.28 12.68 4.40
N SER A 327 -10.99 12.92 4.59
CA SER A 327 -10.15 12.36 5.64
C SER A 327 -9.93 13.44 6.69
N LEU A 328 -9.28 13.10 7.81
CA LEU A 328 -8.91 14.10 8.81
C LEU A 328 -8.01 15.21 8.23
N VAL A 329 -7.12 14.87 7.28
CA VAL A 329 -6.23 15.84 6.63
C VAL A 329 -7.00 16.82 5.74
N SER A 330 -7.90 16.31 4.89
CA SER A 330 -8.67 17.16 3.98
C SER A 330 -9.79 17.91 4.70
N ARG A 331 -10.31 17.39 5.82
CA ARG A 331 -11.28 18.11 6.67
C ARG A 331 -10.67 19.35 7.30
N GLU A 332 -9.42 19.25 7.74
CA GLU A 332 -8.59 20.37 8.24
C GLU A 332 -8.13 21.34 7.12
N LYS A 333 -8.63 21.18 5.89
CA LYS A 333 -8.24 21.97 4.70
C LYS A 333 -6.75 21.93 4.38
N LYS A 334 -6.04 20.87 4.83
CA LYS A 334 -4.60 20.65 4.57
C LYS A 334 -4.35 19.74 3.36
N GLY A 335 -5.38 19.48 2.57
CA GLY A 335 -5.31 18.72 1.34
C GLY A 335 -6.67 18.62 0.65
N PRO A 336 -6.71 18.20 -0.62
CA PRO A 336 -7.97 18.05 -1.35
C PRO A 336 -8.74 16.82 -0.86
N SER A 337 -10.06 16.91 -0.81
CA SER A 337 -10.93 15.75 -0.65
C SER A 337 -10.92 14.88 -1.91
N PHE A 338 -11.48 13.67 -1.80
CA PHE A 338 -11.80 12.86 -2.96
C PHE A 338 -13.25 13.08 -3.36
N VAL A 339 -13.54 12.88 -4.64
CA VAL A 339 -14.92 12.88 -5.15
C VAL A 339 -15.22 11.50 -5.71
N GLY A 340 -16.29 10.88 -5.21
CA GLY A 340 -16.82 9.63 -5.74
C GLY A 340 -18.05 9.89 -6.58
N THR A 341 -18.19 9.20 -7.70
CA THR A 341 -19.38 9.24 -8.54
C THR A 341 -19.67 7.85 -9.08
N VAL A 342 -20.87 7.34 -8.84
CA VAL A 342 -21.27 6.05 -9.41
C VAL A 342 -21.66 6.26 -10.86
N VAL A 343 -20.89 5.69 -11.78
CA VAL A 343 -20.97 6.01 -13.23
C VAL A 343 -21.62 4.90 -14.05
N GLU A 344 -21.64 3.67 -13.55
CA GLU A 344 -22.15 2.52 -14.28
C GLU A 344 -22.67 1.47 -13.27
N GLU A 345 -23.83 0.89 -13.57
CA GLU A 345 -24.31 -0.34 -12.94
C GLU A 345 -23.90 -1.51 -13.83
N VAL A 346 -23.20 -2.48 -13.25
CA VAL A 346 -22.67 -3.64 -13.96
C VAL A 346 -23.58 -4.84 -13.71
N GLN A 347 -23.76 -5.67 -14.73
CA GLN A 347 -24.52 -6.91 -14.58
C GLN A 347 -23.82 -7.84 -13.58
N THR A 348 -24.50 -8.11 -12.47
CA THR A 348 -24.02 -9.02 -11.42
C THR A 348 -24.10 -10.48 -11.89
N PRO A 349 -22.99 -11.23 -11.85
CA PRO A 349 -23.01 -12.67 -12.11
C PRO A 349 -23.84 -13.42 -11.06
N ARG A 350 -24.46 -14.55 -11.45
CA ARG A 350 -25.27 -15.38 -10.54
C ARG A 350 -24.49 -15.99 -9.36
N SER A 351 -23.15 -15.98 -9.43
CA SER A 351 -22.26 -16.46 -8.37
C SER A 351 -22.22 -15.53 -7.15
N TYR A 352 -22.67 -14.28 -7.27
CA TYR A 352 -22.63 -13.31 -6.17
C TYR A 352 -23.77 -13.56 -5.17
N PRO A 353 -23.54 -13.36 -3.86
CA PRO A 353 -24.59 -13.49 -2.86
C PRO A 353 -25.70 -12.46 -3.07
N ALA A 354 -26.91 -12.74 -2.60
CA ALA A 354 -28.04 -11.82 -2.73
C ALA A 354 -27.77 -10.43 -2.10
N SER A 355 -26.92 -10.38 -1.07
CA SER A 355 -26.46 -9.13 -0.46
C SER A 355 -25.61 -8.28 -1.41
N ALA A 356 -24.93 -8.91 -2.38
CA ALA A 356 -24.16 -8.28 -3.46
C ALA A 356 -24.90 -8.35 -4.80
N SER A 357 -26.22 -8.15 -4.79
CA SER A 357 -27.09 -8.28 -5.97
C SER A 357 -26.83 -7.25 -7.06
N ARG A 358 -26.20 -6.12 -6.73
CA ARG A 358 -25.84 -5.05 -7.68
C ARG A 358 -24.38 -4.67 -7.54
N GLN A 359 -23.74 -4.47 -8.67
CA GLN A 359 -22.35 -4.02 -8.74
C GLN A 359 -22.27 -2.71 -9.49
N TYR A 360 -21.32 -1.89 -9.10
CA TYR A 360 -21.19 -0.55 -9.62
C TYR A 360 -19.75 -0.22 -9.97
N ARG A 361 -19.53 0.55 -11.04
CA ARG A 361 -18.25 1.24 -11.24
C ARG A 361 -18.33 2.63 -10.68
N VAL A 362 -17.31 2.99 -9.92
CA VAL A 362 -17.21 4.29 -9.27
C VAL A 362 -16.03 5.03 -9.87
N ARG A 363 -16.29 6.23 -10.38
CA ARG A 363 -15.24 7.19 -10.70
C ARG A 363 -14.80 7.85 -9.41
N VAL A 364 -13.51 7.78 -9.11
CA VAL A 364 -12.89 8.42 -7.95
C VAL A 364 -11.91 9.47 -8.45
N GLU A 365 -12.05 10.70 -7.95
CA GLU A 365 -11.24 11.86 -8.34
C GLU A 365 -10.41 12.36 -7.15
N GLY A 366 -9.15 12.74 -7.38
CA GLY A 366 -8.28 13.34 -6.34
C GLY A 366 -7.02 13.98 -6.94
N LYS A 367 -6.12 14.50 -6.10
CA LYS A 367 -4.86 15.12 -6.54
C LYS A 367 -3.67 14.55 -5.80
N ALA A 368 -2.61 14.27 -6.55
CA ALA A 368 -1.34 13.78 -6.04
C ALA A 368 -0.21 14.78 -6.34
N PHE A 369 0.80 14.82 -5.48
CA PHE A 369 1.94 15.73 -5.59
C PHE A 369 3.26 14.98 -5.35
N TYR A 370 4.33 15.44 -6.01
CA TYR A 370 5.68 14.94 -5.79
C TYR A 370 6.23 15.48 -4.47
N THR A 371 6.89 14.63 -3.68
CA THR A 371 7.51 15.00 -2.40
C THR A 371 9.03 14.81 -2.41
N GLY A 372 9.55 13.93 -3.27
CA GLY A 372 11.00 13.74 -3.38
C GLY A 372 11.40 12.81 -4.50
N ASP A 373 12.69 12.90 -4.87
CA ASP A 373 13.35 12.01 -5.80
C ASP A 373 14.68 11.52 -5.18
N TYR A 374 14.95 10.22 -5.23
CA TYR A 374 16.23 9.65 -4.78
C TYR A 374 17.25 9.61 -5.94
N PRO A 375 18.58 9.65 -5.68
CA PRO A 375 19.60 9.73 -6.73
C PRO A 375 19.41 8.68 -7.83
N GLY A 376 19.23 9.15 -9.08
CA GLY A 376 19.10 8.32 -10.28
C GLY A 376 17.84 8.55 -11.12
N SER A 377 16.87 9.34 -10.67
CA SER A 377 15.52 9.38 -11.26
C SER A 377 15.14 10.69 -11.96
N ARG A 378 16.10 11.57 -12.28
CA ARG A 378 15.81 12.69 -13.18
C ARG A 378 15.58 12.19 -14.61
N PRO A 379 14.39 12.35 -15.19
CA PRO A 379 14.23 12.31 -16.64
C PRO A 379 15.03 13.49 -17.21
N SER A 380 15.70 13.27 -18.34
CA SER A 380 16.44 14.32 -19.04
C SER A 380 15.48 15.40 -19.56
N SER A 381 15.15 16.38 -18.73
CA SER A 381 14.63 17.67 -19.19
C SER A 381 15.80 18.55 -19.64
N SER A 382 16.35 18.25 -20.83
CA SER A 382 17.20 19.21 -21.52
C SER A 382 16.32 20.22 -22.25
N SER A 383 15.87 21.24 -21.53
CA SER A 383 15.42 22.50 -22.14
C SER A 383 16.09 23.69 -21.46
N SER A 384 17.42 23.74 -21.54
CA SER A 384 18.13 25.02 -21.42
C SER A 384 17.95 25.78 -22.72
N THR A 385 17.14 26.85 -22.67
CA THR A 385 17.06 27.90 -23.69
C THR A 385 18.46 28.40 -24.07
N PRO A 386 18.83 28.52 -25.36
CA PRO A 386 20.09 29.14 -25.74
C PRO A 386 19.94 30.66 -25.66
N ARG A 387 20.78 31.31 -24.86
CA ARG A 387 21.07 32.74 -25.02
C ARG A 387 21.94 32.94 -26.27
N PRO A 388 21.75 34.02 -27.05
CA PRO A 388 22.56 34.29 -28.23
C PRO A 388 23.86 35.00 -27.86
N GLY A 389 24.98 34.53 -28.42
CA GLY A 389 26.21 35.32 -28.56
C GLY A 389 27.49 34.58 -28.18
N GLY A 390 28.43 34.52 -29.12
CA GLY A 390 29.87 34.42 -28.80
C GLY A 390 30.66 33.34 -29.53
N TYR A 391 31.11 33.66 -30.75
CA TYR A 391 32.42 33.32 -31.35
C TYR A 391 33.14 32.00 -31.00
N GLY A 392 33.32 31.18 -32.05
CA GLY A 392 34.66 30.74 -32.50
C GLY A 392 35.19 29.39 -32.01
N GLY A 393 35.59 28.54 -32.98
CA GLY A 393 36.78 27.70 -32.80
C GLY A 393 36.65 26.20 -33.07
N TYR A 394 37.04 25.82 -34.28
CA TYR A 394 37.74 24.59 -34.68
C TYR A 394 37.05 23.22 -34.63
N SER A 395 36.97 22.68 -35.85
CA SER A 395 36.82 21.29 -36.25
C SER A 395 38.06 20.45 -35.91
N SER A 396 37.85 19.20 -35.51
CA SER A 396 38.76 18.10 -35.86
C SER A 396 38.01 16.77 -35.92
N ASN A 397 37.94 16.22 -37.13
CA ASN A 397 37.61 14.83 -37.44
C ASN A 397 38.72 13.89 -36.95
N SER A 398 38.36 12.71 -36.44
CA SER A 398 39.18 11.50 -36.60
C SER A 398 38.35 10.22 -36.47
N HIS A 399 38.23 9.50 -37.59
CA HIS A 399 37.99 8.06 -37.66
C HIS A 399 39.15 7.28 -37.01
N THR A 400 38.87 6.13 -36.39
CA THR A 400 39.42 4.79 -36.75
C THR A 400 38.93 3.68 -35.81
N GLN A 401 38.13 2.78 -36.39
CA GLN A 401 38.06 1.30 -36.33
C GLN A 401 38.59 0.42 -35.16
N PRO A 402 38.07 -0.85 -35.08
CA PRO A 402 38.01 -1.68 -33.88
C PRO A 402 39.14 -2.74 -33.82
N SER A 403 39.36 -3.30 -32.63
CA SER A 403 40.15 -4.53 -32.47
C SER A 403 39.36 -5.60 -31.74
N ALA A 404 39.45 -6.82 -32.26
CA ALA A 404 38.77 -8.03 -31.84
C ALA A 404 39.80 -9.10 -31.42
N SER A 405 39.27 -10.05 -30.64
CA SER A 405 39.76 -11.44 -30.45
C SER A 405 40.79 -11.68 -29.32
N PRO A 406 41.08 -12.94 -28.96
CA PRO A 406 40.16 -13.99 -28.45
C PRO A 406 40.81 -14.81 -27.32
N TYR A 407 40.09 -15.36 -26.34
CA TYR A 407 40.60 -16.53 -25.60
C TYR A 407 39.48 -17.48 -25.16
N LEU A 408 39.82 -18.75 -25.25
CA LEU A 408 38.99 -19.94 -25.34
C LEU A 408 39.30 -20.85 -24.12
N ASN A 409 38.25 -21.35 -23.45
CA ASN A 409 38.12 -22.63 -22.70
C ASN A 409 38.98 -22.91 -21.43
N PRO A 410 38.65 -23.95 -20.61
CA PRO A 410 37.43 -24.81 -20.55
C PRO A 410 36.86 -25.07 -19.12
N TYR A 411 35.64 -25.64 -19.10
CA TYR A 411 34.96 -26.29 -17.97
C TYR A 411 35.65 -27.57 -17.44
N PRO A 412 35.27 -28.04 -16.24
CA PRO A 412 35.03 -29.46 -16.00
C PRO A 412 33.55 -29.78 -15.73
N GLN A 413 33.23 -31.00 -16.13
CA GLN A 413 31.95 -31.66 -16.32
C GLN A 413 31.48 -32.33 -15.02
N ASP A 414 30.23 -32.10 -14.63
CA ASP A 414 29.58 -32.86 -13.55
C ASP A 414 28.40 -33.67 -14.09
N ASN A 415 28.39 -34.94 -13.68
CA ASN A 415 27.67 -36.05 -14.27
C ASN A 415 26.48 -36.38 -13.36
N THR A 416 25.26 -35.99 -13.75
CA THR A 416 24.03 -36.37 -13.01
C THR A 416 23.08 -37.15 -13.92
N PRO A 417 22.59 -38.34 -13.51
CA PRO A 417 21.68 -39.14 -14.32
C PRO A 417 20.28 -38.50 -14.35
N SER A 418 19.85 -38.08 -15.54
CA SER A 418 18.49 -37.61 -15.77
C SER A 418 17.50 -38.79 -15.77
N SER A 419 16.70 -38.95 -14.71
CA SER A 419 15.49 -39.77 -14.77
C SER A 419 14.45 -39.02 -15.60
N ALA A 420 14.43 -39.27 -16.90
CA ALA A 420 13.40 -38.76 -17.79
C ALA A 420 12.05 -39.40 -17.43
N PHE A 421 11.15 -38.59 -16.84
CA PHE A 421 9.75 -38.98 -16.65
C PHE A 421 9.09 -39.22 -18.01
N ARG A 422 8.70 -40.46 -18.28
CA ARG A 422 7.84 -40.80 -19.42
C ARG A 422 6.37 -40.72 -18.98
N PRO A 423 5.52 -39.92 -19.64
CA PRO A 423 4.09 -39.98 -19.40
C PRO A 423 3.54 -41.35 -19.84
N ALA A 424 2.75 -41.99 -18.97
CA ALA A 424 2.16 -43.30 -19.25
C ALA A 424 1.07 -43.16 -20.33
N THR A 425 1.36 -43.64 -21.54
CA THR A 425 0.35 -43.73 -22.61
C THR A 425 -0.42 -45.05 -22.50
N PRO A 426 -1.74 -45.04 -22.29
CA PRO A 426 -2.54 -46.26 -22.25
C PRO A 426 -2.57 -46.94 -23.64
N ASN A 427 -2.80 -48.27 -23.65
CA ASN A 427 -3.01 -48.99 -24.91
C ASN A 427 -4.33 -48.55 -25.58
N SER A 428 -4.58 -48.97 -26.82
CA SER A 428 -5.79 -48.60 -27.61
C SER A 428 -7.12 -49.05 -27.01
N LYS A 429 -7.12 -49.71 -25.85
CA LYS A 429 -8.30 -50.09 -25.06
C LYS A 429 -8.35 -49.43 -23.67
N GLY A 430 -7.48 -48.46 -23.38
CA GLY A 430 -7.50 -47.69 -22.13
C GLY A 430 -6.98 -48.42 -20.90
N GLN A 431 -6.28 -49.55 -21.07
CA GLN A 431 -5.77 -50.36 -19.95
C GLN A 431 -4.30 -50.06 -19.70
N TYR A 432 -3.95 -49.82 -18.42
CA TYR A 432 -2.57 -49.70 -17.95
C TYR A 432 -2.05 -51.09 -17.54
N SER A 433 -0.76 -51.36 -17.78
CA SER A 433 -0.14 -52.61 -17.34
C SER A 433 -0.08 -52.65 -15.81
N THR A 434 -0.29 -53.83 -15.23
CA THR A 434 -0.28 -54.05 -13.77
C THR A 434 1.02 -53.58 -13.12
N SER A 435 2.16 -53.75 -13.79
CA SER A 435 3.46 -53.24 -13.32
C SER A 435 3.54 -51.72 -13.24
N VAL A 436 2.78 -50.98 -14.07
CA VAL A 436 2.77 -49.51 -14.06
C VAL A 436 1.85 -48.98 -12.97
N LEU A 437 0.76 -49.69 -12.66
CA LEU A 437 -0.11 -49.37 -11.52
C LEU A 437 0.59 -49.58 -10.18
N GLU A 438 1.31 -50.70 -10.03
CA GLU A 438 2.06 -51.03 -8.83
C GLU A 438 3.22 -50.04 -8.59
N GLU A 439 3.88 -49.59 -9.67
CA GLU A 439 4.91 -48.55 -9.59
C GLU A 439 4.33 -47.17 -9.22
N LEU A 440 3.16 -46.81 -9.74
CA LEU A 440 2.44 -45.57 -9.38
C LEU A 440 1.95 -45.57 -7.93
N GLU A 441 1.48 -46.72 -7.42
CA GLU A 441 1.11 -46.87 -6.00
C GLU A 441 2.34 -46.76 -5.10
N SER A 442 3.47 -47.38 -5.47
CA SER A 442 4.73 -47.24 -4.71
C SER A 442 5.25 -45.79 -4.71
N GLN A 443 5.12 -45.07 -5.84
CA GLN A 443 5.51 -43.67 -5.94
C GLN A 443 4.59 -42.76 -5.11
N ASN A 444 3.30 -43.05 -5.06
CA ASN A 444 2.36 -42.31 -4.21
C ASN A 444 2.62 -42.57 -2.72
N GLU A 445 2.90 -43.80 -2.30
CA GLU A 445 3.23 -44.12 -0.91
C GLU A 445 4.53 -43.43 -0.47
N ILE A 446 5.59 -43.47 -1.29
CA ILE A 446 6.88 -42.83 -1.02
C ILE A 446 6.75 -41.30 -0.97
N THR A 447 5.97 -40.71 -1.90
CA THR A 447 5.75 -39.26 -1.96
C THR A 447 4.88 -38.79 -0.79
N ALA A 448 3.82 -39.53 -0.44
CA ALA A 448 2.94 -39.18 0.67
C ALA A 448 3.66 -39.25 2.02
N THR A 449 4.38 -40.34 2.31
CA THR A 449 5.07 -40.50 3.61
C THR A 449 6.25 -39.56 3.77
N THR A 450 7.07 -39.37 2.73
CA THR A 450 8.29 -38.53 2.83
C THR A 450 7.93 -37.04 2.90
N LEU A 451 6.98 -36.58 2.08
CA LEU A 451 6.61 -35.17 1.99
C LEU A 451 5.78 -34.72 3.20
N LEU A 452 4.93 -35.59 3.75
CA LEU A 452 4.22 -35.32 5.01
C LEU A 452 5.18 -35.31 6.19
N SER A 453 6.14 -36.23 6.26
CA SER A 453 7.18 -36.25 7.31
C SER A 453 8.04 -34.97 7.30
N GLN A 454 8.43 -34.51 6.11
CA GLN A 454 9.15 -33.24 5.95
C GLN A 454 8.31 -32.02 6.38
N LYS A 455 7.03 -31.98 6.01
CA LYS A 455 6.12 -30.89 6.43
C LYS A 455 5.88 -30.89 7.94
N VAL A 456 5.75 -32.05 8.57
CA VAL A 456 5.61 -32.17 10.03
C VAL A 456 6.90 -31.74 10.74
N SER A 457 8.07 -32.08 10.19
CA SER A 457 9.36 -31.61 10.70
C SER A 457 9.51 -30.08 10.59
N GLN A 458 9.11 -29.48 9.46
CA GLN A 458 9.11 -28.02 9.26
C GLN A 458 8.13 -27.29 10.18
N LEU A 459 6.94 -27.86 10.41
CA LEU A 459 5.99 -27.31 11.38
C LEU A 459 6.55 -27.38 12.80
N LYS A 460 7.22 -28.48 13.16
CA LYS A 460 7.87 -28.62 14.46
C LYS A 460 9.01 -27.61 14.64
N SER A 461 9.83 -27.35 13.62
CA SER A 461 10.89 -26.36 13.69
C SER A 461 10.36 -24.92 13.76
N LEU A 462 9.26 -24.62 13.07
CA LEU A 462 8.55 -23.33 13.19
C LEU A 462 8.01 -23.11 14.60
N THR A 463 7.39 -24.13 15.21
CA THR A 463 6.86 -24.02 16.59
C THR A 463 7.96 -23.81 17.62
N VAL A 464 9.11 -24.48 17.46
CA VAL A 464 10.27 -24.28 18.33
C VAL A 464 10.87 -22.88 18.15
N ALA A 465 11.02 -22.40 16.91
CA ALA A 465 11.50 -21.06 16.63
C ALA A 465 10.57 -19.97 17.18
N ILE A 466 9.24 -20.15 17.10
CA ILE A 466 8.25 -19.27 17.72
C ILE A 466 8.39 -19.28 19.25
N GLY A 467 8.62 -20.44 19.85
CA GLY A 467 8.86 -20.56 21.30
C GLY A 467 10.12 -19.82 21.76
N ASP A 468 11.20 -19.92 20.99
CA ASP A 468 12.45 -19.21 21.27
C ASP A 468 12.29 -17.69 21.07
N GLU A 469 11.59 -17.26 20.01
CA GLU A 469 11.32 -15.84 19.75
C GLU A 469 10.40 -15.19 20.80
N ILE A 470 9.40 -15.92 21.31
CA ILE A 470 8.55 -15.45 22.43
C ILE A 470 9.37 -15.30 23.71
N ARG A 471 10.29 -16.25 23.97
CA ARG A 471 11.17 -16.19 25.14
C ARG A 471 12.11 -14.99 25.06
N ASP A 472 12.71 -14.76 23.89
CA ASP A 472 13.58 -13.62 23.62
C ASP A 472 12.80 -12.30 23.71
N SER A 473 11.59 -12.22 23.14
CA SER A 473 10.71 -11.05 23.21
C SER A 473 10.31 -10.72 24.66
N SER A 474 10.00 -11.73 25.48
CA SER A 474 9.73 -11.51 26.91
C SER A 474 10.96 -11.04 27.69
N SER A 475 12.15 -11.53 27.33
CA SER A 475 13.41 -11.13 27.96
C SER A 475 13.78 -9.69 27.59
N LEU A 476 13.51 -9.29 26.34
CA LEU A 476 13.71 -7.93 25.86
C LEU A 476 12.73 -6.96 26.52
N ALA A 477 11.46 -7.37 26.69
CA ALA A 477 10.47 -6.57 27.41
C ALA A 477 10.88 -6.33 28.87
N ALA A 478 11.46 -7.33 29.55
CA ALA A 478 12.00 -7.17 30.90
C ALA A 478 13.18 -6.19 30.93
N GLN A 479 14.13 -6.29 29.98
CA GLN A 479 15.26 -5.35 29.89
C GLN A 479 14.84 -3.91 29.59
N ILE A 480 13.79 -3.73 28.79
CA ILE A 480 13.20 -2.42 28.50
C ILE A 480 12.55 -1.84 29.76
N ASN A 481 11.80 -2.65 30.50
CA ASN A 481 11.19 -2.23 31.76
C ASN A 481 12.24 -1.77 32.79
N ASP A 482 13.32 -2.55 32.95
CA ASP A 482 14.45 -2.19 33.83
C ASP A 482 15.15 -0.90 33.38
N SER A 483 15.25 -0.68 32.07
CA SER A 483 15.82 0.55 31.50
C SER A 483 14.93 1.78 31.75
N PHE A 484 13.61 1.62 31.70
CA PHE A 484 12.66 2.67 32.03
C PHE A 484 12.67 3.02 33.51
N GLU A 485 12.71 2.03 34.41
CA GLU A 485 12.82 2.27 35.85
C GLU A 485 14.12 3.00 36.20
N ASN A 486 15.25 2.55 35.65
CA ASN A 486 16.55 3.18 35.87
C ASN A 486 16.60 4.63 35.35
N THR A 487 15.95 4.90 34.22
CA THR A 487 15.84 6.25 33.65
C THR A 487 14.95 7.14 34.52
N GLY A 488 13.83 6.61 35.01
CA GLY A 488 12.94 7.30 35.95
C GLY A 488 13.63 7.68 37.26
N VAL A 489 14.42 6.76 37.83
CA VAL A 489 15.23 7.02 39.04
C VAL A 489 16.28 8.10 38.79
N ARG A 490 16.98 8.06 37.65
CA ARG A 490 17.95 9.10 37.27
C ARG A 490 17.28 10.46 37.11
N LEU A 491 16.17 10.55 36.38
CA LEU A 491 15.43 11.80 36.18
C LEU A 491 14.92 12.39 37.50
N ARG A 492 14.35 11.55 38.37
CA ARG A 492 13.89 11.96 39.71
C ARG A 492 15.06 12.45 40.57
N GLY A 493 16.23 11.83 40.47
CA GLY A 493 17.46 12.27 41.12
C GLY A 493 18.01 13.60 40.59
N THR A 494 17.90 13.85 39.28
CA THR A 494 18.31 15.12 38.65
C THR A 494 17.36 16.25 39.04
N MET A 495 16.05 16.02 39.00
CA MET A 495 15.05 16.98 39.47
C MET A 495 15.25 17.36 40.94
N ARG A 496 15.53 16.39 41.82
CA ARG A 496 15.76 16.65 43.24
C ARG A 496 17.03 17.47 43.49
N ARG A 497 18.07 17.29 42.68
CA ARG A 497 19.29 18.11 42.69
C ARG A 497 19.03 19.53 42.17
N MET A 498 18.21 19.67 41.13
CA MET A 498 17.84 20.97 40.56
C MET A 498 16.98 21.79 41.53
N LEU A 499 16.02 21.16 42.22
CA LEU A 499 15.21 21.81 43.26
C LEU A 499 16.07 22.28 44.45
N ARG A 500 17.01 21.45 44.93
CA ARG A 500 17.95 21.86 45.99
C ARG A 500 18.89 22.98 45.56
N MET A 501 19.25 23.06 44.27
CA MET A 501 20.06 24.14 43.72
C MET A 501 19.26 25.45 43.64
N ALA A 502 17.98 25.38 43.26
CA ALA A 502 17.06 26.51 43.25
C ALA A 502 16.81 27.07 44.67
N GLU A 503 16.67 26.21 45.68
CA GLU A 503 16.56 26.64 47.10
C GLU A 503 17.84 27.33 47.59
N LYS A 504 19.03 26.83 47.22
CA LYS A 504 20.31 27.40 47.67
C LYS A 504 20.69 28.71 46.96
N THR A 505 20.23 28.93 45.74
CA THR A 505 20.61 30.11 44.95
C THR A 505 19.65 31.28 45.14
N GLY A 506 18.52 31.10 45.84
CA GLY A 506 17.51 32.15 46.06
C GLY A 506 16.78 32.61 44.79
N VAL A 507 17.11 31.99 43.64
CA VAL A 507 16.54 32.30 42.33
C VAL A 507 15.53 31.20 42.00
N GLY A 508 14.25 31.57 41.93
CA GLY A 508 13.16 30.63 41.68
C GLY A 508 13.35 29.87 40.38
N TRP A 509 12.96 28.58 40.38
CA TRP A 509 13.01 27.66 39.22
C TRP A 509 12.52 28.28 37.89
N ARG A 510 11.51 29.15 37.94
CA ARG A 510 10.95 29.83 36.76
C ARG A 510 11.96 30.73 36.05
N VAL A 511 12.90 31.32 36.79
CA VAL A 511 13.96 32.18 36.23
C VAL A 511 15.01 31.34 35.51
N TRP A 512 15.35 30.17 36.04
CA TRP A 512 16.21 29.21 35.35
C TRP A 512 15.60 28.72 34.04
N LEU A 513 14.29 28.46 34.04
CA LEU A 513 13.57 28.04 32.84
C LEU A 513 13.57 29.15 31.77
N LEU A 514 13.37 30.41 32.17
CA LEU A 514 13.49 31.57 31.29
C LEU A 514 14.91 31.73 30.73
N PHE A 515 15.95 31.51 31.54
CA PHE A 515 17.34 31.55 31.09
C PHE A 515 17.61 30.48 30.01
N PHE A 516 17.17 29.24 30.22
CA PHE A 516 17.34 28.18 29.22
C PHE A 516 16.57 28.46 27.92
N VAL A 517 15.36 29.01 28.02
CA VAL A 517 14.58 29.42 26.83
C VAL A 517 15.29 30.55 26.08
N ALA A 518 15.87 31.52 26.78
CA ALA A 518 16.62 32.60 26.16
C ALA A 518 17.89 32.10 25.45
N VAL A 519 18.63 31.18 26.07
CA VAL A 519 19.80 30.54 25.46
C VAL A 519 19.40 29.74 24.22
N TRP A 520 18.33 28.94 24.31
CA TRP A 520 17.82 28.18 23.18
C TRP A 520 17.37 29.08 22.04
N ALA A 521 16.67 30.17 22.33
CA ALA A 521 16.24 31.15 21.33
C ALA A 521 17.43 31.83 20.65
N LEU A 522 18.51 32.10 21.37
CA LEU A 522 19.74 32.64 20.80
C LEU A 522 20.44 31.65 19.86
N PHE A 523 20.50 30.37 20.23
CA PHE A 523 21.00 29.32 19.34
C PHE A 523 20.10 29.12 18.11
N ALA A 524 18.78 29.14 18.29
CA ALA A 524 17.83 29.05 17.20
C ALA A 524 17.94 30.24 16.24
N TYR A 525 18.16 31.46 16.77
CA TYR A 525 18.38 32.65 15.96
C TYR A 525 19.67 32.57 15.13
N VAL A 526 20.79 32.18 15.73
CA VAL A 526 22.07 31.97 15.04
C VAL A 526 22.01 30.81 14.01
N TRP A 527 21.09 29.88 14.19
CA TRP A 527 20.89 28.79 13.24
C TRP A 527 20.00 29.19 12.05
N LEU A 528 19.06 30.13 12.26
CA LEU A 528 18.12 30.61 11.24
C LEU A 528 18.63 31.80 10.42
N PHE A 529 19.57 32.59 10.96
CA PHE A 529 20.17 33.76 10.34
C PHE A 529 21.70 33.67 10.43
#